data_AF-A0A3N5IPT8-F1
#
_entry.id   AF-A0A3N5IPT8-F1
#
_cell.length_a   1.000
_cell.length_b   1.000
_cell.length_c   1.000
_cell.angle_alpha   90.00
_cell.angle_beta   90.00
_cell.angle_gamma   90.00
#
_symmetry.space_group_name_H-M   'P 1'
#
loop_
_entity.id
_entity.type
_entity.pdbx_description
1 polymer ?
#
loop_
_entity_poly.entity_id
_entity_poly.type
_entity_poly.pdbx_seq_one_letter_code
_entity_poly.pdbx_strand_id
1 'polypeptide(L)' 'AAEFYFVHSYYPSPSDEIAILGTTEYGITFCSVLAVKNLVAMQFHPEKSGRPGLQILKNFCVWRGNDF' A
#
# COMPACT_ATOMS: atom_id res chain seq x y z
N ALA A 1 3.08 -11.41 13.02
CA ALA A 1 2.91 -10.11 12.34
C ALA A 1 3.22 -10.28 10.86
N ALA A 2 2.59 -9.49 9.98
CA ALA A 2 2.95 -9.43 8.56
C ALA A 2 3.91 -8.26 8.34
N GLU A 3 4.93 -8.45 7.50
CA GLU A 3 5.96 -7.43 7.21
C GLU A 3 6.05 -7.21 5.71
N PHE A 4 6.36 -5.96 5.31
CA PHE A 4 6.47 -5.55 3.91
C PHE A 4 7.81 -4.85 3.65
N TYR A 5 8.36 -5.04 2.46
CA TYR A 5 9.69 -4.56 2.09
C TYR A 5 9.64 -3.15 1.47
N PHE A 6 10.39 -2.22 2.06
CA PHE A 6 10.55 -0.83 1.59
C PHE A 6 12.00 -0.54 1.21
N VAL A 7 12.23 0.27 0.16
CA VAL A 7 13.57 0.71 -0.27
C VAL A 7 13.52 2.10 -0.95
N HIS A 8 13.16 3.14 -0.20
CA HIS A 8 12.88 4.46 -0.75
C HIS A 8 13.38 5.58 0.17
N SER A 9 13.85 6.67 -0.42
CA SER A 9 14.26 7.89 0.31
C SER A 9 13.15 8.95 0.42
N TYR A 10 12.08 8.80 -0.36
CA TYR A 10 10.93 9.70 -0.39
C TYR A 10 9.64 8.92 -0.14
N TYR A 11 8.61 9.62 0.29
CA TYR A 11 7.27 9.06 0.53
C TYR A 11 6.19 9.99 -0.04
N PRO A 12 5.00 9.46 -0.38
CA PRO A 12 3.88 10.29 -0.83
C PRO A 12 3.28 11.07 0.35
N SER A 13 3.05 12.36 0.14
CA SER A 13 2.32 13.23 1.07
C SER A 13 1.03 13.72 0.37
N PRO A 14 0.01 12.85 0.20
CA PRO A 14 -1.23 13.24 -0.45
C PRO A 14 -1.94 14.35 0.34
N SER A 15 -2.53 15.32 -0.35
CA SER A 15 -3.31 16.39 0.26
C SER A 15 -4.70 15.94 0.72
N ASP A 16 -5.21 14.86 0.12
CA ASP A 16 -6.49 14.25 0.48
C ASP A 16 -6.25 13.03 1.38
N GLU A 17 -6.55 13.18 2.67
CA GLU A 17 -6.37 12.12 3.66
C GLU A 17 -7.35 10.96 3.47
N ILE A 18 -8.49 11.18 2.79
CA ILE A 18 -9.49 10.12 2.52
C ILE A 18 -8.90 9.06 1.59
N ALA A 19 -7.93 9.44 0.75
CA ALA A 19 -7.24 8.52 -0.14
C ALA A 19 -6.24 7.60 0.58
N ILE A 20 -5.90 7.86 1.85
CA ILE A 20 -4.91 7.08 2.59
C ILE A 20 -5.58 5.80 3.12
N LEU A 21 -5.22 4.66 2.55
CA LEU A 21 -5.71 3.35 2.96
C LEU A 21 -4.82 2.69 4.02
N GLY A 22 -3.53 3.06 4.07
CA GLY A 22 -2.58 2.49 5.01
C GLY A 22 -1.40 3.41 5.27
N THR A 23 -0.96 3.42 6.53
CA THR A 23 0.19 4.18 7.00
C THR A 23 1.28 3.26 7.54
N THR A 24 2.52 3.72 7.49
CA THR A 24 3.68 3.04 8.08
C THR A 24 4.47 4.02 8.94
N GLU A 25 5.04 3.52 10.03
CA GLU A 25 5.91 4.29 10.92
C GLU A 25 7.37 3.90 10.69
N TYR A 26 8.21 4.88 10.36
CA TYR A 26 9.66 4.75 10.25
C TYR A 26 10.31 6.10 10.60
N GLY A 27 10.46 6.38 11.90
CA GLY A 27 10.87 7.68 12.43
C GLY A 27 9.81 8.78 12.27
N ILE A 28 9.02 8.72 11.20
CA ILE A 28 7.81 9.49 10.92
C ILE A 28 6.69 8.55 10.47
N THR A 29 5.45 8.98 10.62
CA THR A 29 4.29 8.30 10.02
C THR A 29 4.07 8.84 8.61
N PHE A 30 3.93 7.95 7.64
CA PHE A 30 3.70 8.32 6.23
C PHE A 30 2.68 7.41 5.55
N CYS A 31 2.09 7.90 4.45
CA CYS A 31 1.19 7.13 3.60
C CYS A 31 1.97 6.01 2.89
N SER A 32 1.67 4.76 3.21
CA SER A 32 2.29 3.59 2.58
C SER A 32 1.37 2.84 1.63
N VAL A 33 0.06 3.08 1.72
CA VAL A 33 -0.95 2.58 0.78
C VAL A 33 -1.98 3.67 0.54
N LEU A 34 -2.30 3.92 -0.73
CA LEU A 34 -3.37 4.83 -1.14
C LEU A 34 -4.39 4.10 -2.01
N ALA A 35 -5.65 4.52 -1.95
CA ALA A 35 -6.70 4.04 -2.83
C ALA A 35 -7.66 5.17 -3.25
N VAL A 36 -7.98 5.24 -4.54
CA VAL A 36 -8.94 6.20 -5.10
C VAL A 36 -9.73 5.50 -6.20
N LYS A 37 -11.02 5.23 -5.96
CA LYS A 37 -11.88 4.46 -6.88
C LYS A 37 -11.24 3.11 -7.23
N ASN A 38 -10.90 2.90 -8.50
CA ASN A 38 -10.26 1.69 -9.00
C ASN A 38 -8.72 1.75 -8.98
N LEU A 39 -8.12 2.82 -8.45
CA LEU A 39 -6.69 2.95 -8.25
C LEU A 39 -6.30 2.47 -6.86
N VAL A 40 -5.31 1.59 -6.77
CA VAL A 40 -4.60 1.27 -5.52
C VAL A 40 -3.10 1.38 -5.80
N ALA A 41 -2.38 2.08 -4.94
CA ALA A 41 -0.93 2.15 -5.00
C ALA A 41 -0.31 1.83 -3.64
N MET A 42 0.84 1.15 -3.67
CA MET A 42 1.58 0.71 -2.49
C MET A 42 2.99 1.25 -2.60
N GLN A 43 3.48 1.82 -1.51
CA GLN A 43 4.85 2.30 -1.43
C GLN A 43 5.83 1.13 -1.27
N PHE A 44 5.46 0.07 -0.54
CA PHE A 44 6.27 -1.14 -0.42
C PHE A 44 6.20 -2.01 -1.67
N HIS A 45 7.15 -2.94 -1.78
CA HIS A 45 7.23 -3.93 -2.86
C HIS A 45 6.51 -5.22 -2.49
N PRO A 46 5.24 -5.44 -2.90
CA PRO A 46 4.51 -6.66 -2.55
C PRO A 46 5.21 -7.92 -3.08
N GLU A 47 5.86 -7.86 -4.24
CA GLU A 47 6.62 -8.97 -4.82
C GLU A 47 7.87 -9.37 -4.02
N LYS A 48 8.41 -8.45 -3.21
CA LYS A 48 9.56 -8.69 -2.32
C LYS A 48 9.17 -8.93 -0.86
N SER A 49 7.87 -8.93 -0.56
CA SER A 49 7.34 -9.02 0.81
C SER A 49 6.90 -10.43 1.22
N GLY A 50 7.42 -11.47 0.55
CA GLY A 50 7.15 -12.87 0.89
C GLY A 50 5.66 -13.25 0.86
N ARG A 51 5.23 -14.09 1.81
CA ARG A 51 3.84 -14.59 1.86
C ARG A 51 2.79 -13.47 2.01
N PRO A 52 2.97 -12.46 2.89
CA PRO A 52 2.04 -11.33 2.97
C PRO A 52 1.90 -10.58 1.65
N GLY A 53 3.01 -10.32 0.97
CA GLY A 53 3.02 -9.66 -0.32
C GLY A 53 2.30 -10.43 -1.43
N LEU A 54 2.53 -11.75 -1.51
CA LEU A 54 1.81 -12.63 -2.43
C LEU A 54 0.30 -12.64 -2.17
N GLN A 55 -0.13 -12.55 -0.90
CA GLN A 55 -1.55 -12.48 -0.57
C GLN A 55 -2.19 -11.18 -1.07
N ILE A 56 -1.48 -10.05 -0.96
CA ILE A 56 -1.93 -8.77 -1.53
C ILE A 56 -2.08 -8.87 -3.05
N LEU A 57 -1.08 -9.40 -3.74
CA LEU A 57 -1.14 -9.57 -5.19
C LEU A 57 -2.29 -10.48 -5.61
N LYS A 58 -2.52 -11.58 -4.88
CA LYS A 58 -3.66 -12.47 -5.11
C LYS A 58 -5.00 -11.74 -4.95
N ASN A 59 -5.14 -10.92 -3.90
CA ASN A 59 -6.35 -10.12 -3.67
C ASN A 59 -6.56 -9.12 -4.82
N PHE A 60 -5.50 -8.45 -5.26
CA PHE A 60 -5.57 -7.50 -6.36
C PHE A 60 -6.00 -8.17 -7.68
N CYS A 61 -5.51 -9.37 -8.00
CA CYS A 61 -5.86 -10.09 -9.24
C CYS A 61 -7.35 -10.46 -9.35
N VAL A 62 -8.06 -10.62 -8.23
CA VAL A 62 -9.49 -10.96 -8.21
C VAL A 62 -10.39 -9.76 -7.89
N TRP A 63 -9.80 -8.61 -7.58
CA TRP A 63 -10.51 -7.40 -7.24
C TRP A 63 -11.17 -6.78 -8.47
N ARG A 64 -12.38 -6.23 -8.29
CA ARG A 64 -13.21 -5.70 -9.39
C ARG A 64 -13.12 -4.19 -9.58
N GLY A 65 -12.42 -3.48 -8.70
CA GLY A 65 -12.17 -2.04 -8.86
C GLY A 65 -13.28 -1.13 -8.31
N ASN A 66 -14.27 -1.68 -7.63
CA ASN A 66 -15.51 -0.99 -7.24
C ASN A 66 -16.00 -1.35 -5.82
N ASP A 67 -15.13 -1.94 -5.00
CA ASP A 67 -15.47 -2.42 -3.65
C ASP A 67 -15.22 -1.38 -2.54
N PHE A 68 -15.18 -0.08 -2.89
CA PHE A 68 -14.96 1.06 -1.98
C PHE A 68 -15.88 2.23 -2.34
#